data_AF-M8BUF1-F1
#
_entry.id   AF-M8BUF1-F1
#
_cell.length_a   1.000
_cell.length_b   1.000
_cell.length_c   1.000
_cell.angle_alpha   90.00
_cell.angle_beta   90.00
_cell.angle_gamma   90.00
#
_symmetry.space_group_name_H-M   'P 1'
#
loop_
_entity.id
_entity.type
_entity.pdbx_description
1 polymer ?
#
loop_
_entity_poly.entity_id
_entity_poly.type
_entity_poly.pdbx_seq_one_letter_code
_entity_poly.pdbx_strand_id
1 'polypeptide(L)'
;MRFGRVETKQAYICRDCGYIYKDKTPFEKLSDDYYCPVCAAPKRRFRPYEPPVAKNANATDARKARKEQLKKDETVGKALPIGIAVGIVALAALFFYLNSVY
;
A
#
# COMPACT_ATOMS: atom_id res chain seq x y z
N MET A 1 23.37 1.04 22.62
CA MET A 1 23.69 0.59 21.25
C MET A 1 23.12 1.60 20.26
N ARG A 2 23.97 2.41 19.62
CA ARG A 2 23.52 3.38 18.61
C ARG A 2 23.41 2.66 17.28
N PHE A 3 22.17 2.38 16.85
CA PHE A 3 21.92 1.97 15.47
C PHE A 3 22.35 3.13 14.55
N GLY A 4 23.47 2.96 13.86
CA GLY A 4 23.91 3.86 12.80
C GLY A 4 22.82 3.92 11.74
N ARG A 5 22.00 4.97 11.81
CA ARG A 5 20.90 5.23 10.89
C ARG A 5 21.55 5.71 9.59
N VAL A 6 21.65 4.81 8.61
CA VAL A 6 21.91 5.23 7.22
C VAL A 6 20.70 6.08 6.83
N GLU A 7 20.88 7.41 6.79
CA GLU A 7 19.91 8.37 6.26
C GLU A 7 19.79 8.17 4.74
N THR A 8 19.09 7.12 4.33
CA THR A 8 18.46 7.12 3.02
C THR A 8 17.25 8.02 3.12
N LYS A 9 17.26 9.14 2.39
CA LYS A 9 16.28 10.24 2.43
C LYS A 9 14.79 9.84 2.50
N GLN A 10 14.40 8.69 1.96
CA GLN A 10 13.07 8.09 2.09
C GLN A 10 13.16 6.65 1.57
N ALA A 11 12.50 5.67 2.20
CA ALA A 11 12.37 4.34 1.64
C ALA A 11 11.16 4.28 0.69
N TYR A 12 11.18 3.37 -0.29
CA TYR A 12 10.08 3.22 -1.24
C TYR A 12 9.62 1.77 -1.32
N ILE A 13 8.31 1.54 -1.33
CA ILE A 13 7.70 0.21 -1.40
C ILE A 13 7.09 -0.06 -2.77
N CYS A 14 7.37 -1.22 -3.35
CA CYS A 14 6.69 -1.73 -4.53
C CYS A 14 5.27 -2.20 -4.16
N ARG A 15 4.24 -1.59 -4.76
CA ARG A 15 2.83 -1.94 -4.48
C ARG A 15 2.42 -3.33 -4.98
N ASP A 16 3.17 -3.95 -5.88
CA ASP A 16 2.84 -5.27 -6.47
C ASP A 16 3.36 -6.46 -5.64
N CYS A 17 4.55 -6.32 -5.05
CA CYS A 17 5.22 -7.42 -4.34
C CYS A 17 5.72 -7.09 -2.93
N GLY A 18 5.65 -5.83 -2.51
CA GLY A 18 6.11 -5.40 -1.18
C GLY A 18 7.63 -5.26 -1.02
N TYR A 19 8.42 -5.30 -2.10
CA TYR A 19 9.85 -4.98 -2.05
C TYR A 19 10.10 -3.56 -1.55
N ILE A 20 11.04 -3.37 -0.62
CA ILE A 20 11.47 -2.07 -0.13
C ILE A 20 12.81 -1.70 -0.78
N TYR A 21 12.79 -0.58 -1.49
CA TYR A 21 13.98 0.11 -1.96
C TYR A 21 14.53 1.02 -0.87
N LYS A 22 15.79 0.80 -0.51
CA LYS A 22 16.53 1.58 0.48
C LYS A 22 18.03 1.57 0.15
N ASP A 23 18.37 1.98 -1.06
CA ASP A 23 19.76 2.06 -1.50
C ASP A 23 20.33 3.47 -1.34
N LYS A 24 21.64 3.60 -1.59
CA LYS A 24 22.37 4.88 -1.51
C LYS A 24 21.86 5.89 -2.53
N THR A 25 21.46 5.43 -3.71
CA THR A 25 20.93 6.29 -4.77
C THR A 25 19.52 6.74 -4.37
N PRO A 26 19.21 8.05 -4.33
CA PRO A 26 17.85 8.51 -4.10
C PRO A 26 16.89 7.95 -5.15
N PHE A 27 15.71 7.52 -4.72
CA PHE A 27 14.71 6.90 -5.61
C PHE A 27 14.29 7.82 -6.77
N GLU A 28 14.24 9.13 -6.54
CA GLU A 28 13.91 10.14 -7.56
C GLU A 28 14.90 10.14 -8.72
N LYS A 29 16.18 9.88 -8.42
CA LYS A 29 17.28 9.87 -9.39
C LYS A 29 17.43 8.56 -10.16
N LEU A 30 16.63 7.54 -9.85
CA LEU A 30 16.62 6.31 -10.64
C LEU A 30 16.14 6.62 -12.06
N SER A 31 16.67 5.91 -13.06
CA SER A 31 16.12 5.98 -14.42
C SER A 31 14.67 5.50 -14.44
N ASP A 32 13.91 5.94 -15.44
CA ASP A 32 12.54 5.48 -15.63
C ASP A 32 12.45 4.00 -16.05
N ASP A 33 13.56 3.46 -16.59
CA ASP A 33 13.76 2.05 -16.89
C ASP A 33 14.05 1.18 -15.65
N TYR A 34 13.95 1.75 -14.44
CA TYR A 34 14.08 0.95 -13.23
C TYR A 34 12.85 0.06 -13.02
N TYR A 35 13.12 -1.24 -12.91
CA TYR A 35 12.12 -2.26 -12.60
C TYR A 35 12.38 -2.87 -11.23
N CYS A 36 11.31 -3.24 -10.54
CA CYS A 36 11.40 -3.96 -9.27
C CYS A 36 12.14 -5.30 -9.48
N PRO A 37 13.23 -5.57 -8.75
CA PRO A 37 14.04 -6.78 -8.95
C PRO A 37 13.32 -8.09 -8.58
N VAL A 38 12.15 -7.99 -7.94
CA VAL A 38 11.38 -9.15 -7.47
C VAL A 38 10.23 -9.51 -8.41
N CYS A 39 9.59 -8.52 -9.02
CA CYS A 39 8.35 -8.72 -9.77
C CYS A 39 8.30 -7.98 -11.11
N ALA A 40 9.38 -7.32 -11.50
CA ALA A 40 9.47 -6.52 -12.73
C ALA A 40 8.41 -5.41 -12.86
N ALA A 41 7.82 -4.95 -11.74
CA ALA A 41 6.94 -3.78 -11.76
C ALA A 41 7.74 -2.50 -12.06
N PRO A 42 7.22 -1.58 -12.90
CA PRO A 42 7.92 -0.34 -13.25
C PRO A 42 8.03 0.62 -12.07
N LYS A 43 9.01 1.53 -12.10
CA LYS A 43 9.27 2.59 -11.08
C LYS A 43 8.00 3.31 -10.61
N ARG A 44 7.05 3.60 -11.51
CA ARG A 44 5.77 4.26 -11.21
C ARG A 44 4.86 3.52 -10.20
N ARG A 45 5.08 2.21 -9.98
CA ARG A 45 4.30 1.41 -9.00
C ARG A 45 4.86 1.49 -7.58
N PHE A 46 6.01 2.13 -7.38
CA PHE A 46 6.55 2.37 -6.06
C PHE A 46 5.86 3.54 -5.37
N ARG A 47 5.77 3.49 -4.04
CA ARG A 47 5.23 4.57 -3.20
C ARG A 47 6.17 4.83 -2.02
N PRO A 48 6.17 6.05 -1.43
CA PRO A 48 6.91 6.32 -0.21
C PRO A 48 6.55 5.31 0.89
N TYR A 49 7.57 4.88 1.64
CA TYR A 49 7.47 3.95 2.75
C TYR A 49 8.10 4.60 3.97
N GLU A 50 7.26 5.05 4.89
CA GLU A 50 7.66 5.70 6.14
C GLU A 50 8.11 4.74 7.25
N PRO A 51 7.58 3.49 7.37
CA PRO A 51 7.95 2.64 8.49
C PRO A 51 9.45 2.32 8.52
N PRO A 52 10.03 2.10 9.72
CA PRO A 52 11.44 1.77 9.86
C PRO A 52 11.79 0.48 9.10
N VAL A 53 12.82 0.58 8.26
CA VAL A 53 13.30 -0.53 7.43
C VAL A 53 14.44 -1.26 8.13
N ALA A 54 14.18 -2.49 8.56
CA ALA A 54 15.19 -3.41 9.10
C ALA A 54 16.18 -3.89 8.02
N LYS A 55 17.36 -4.37 8.42
CA LYS A 55 18.40 -4.87 7.48
C LYS A 55 17.90 -5.99 6.57
N ASN A 56 16.98 -6.81 7.06
CA ASN A 56 16.36 -7.95 6.39
C ASN A 56 14.92 -7.66 5.94
N ALA A 57 14.54 -6.39 5.71
CA ALA A 57 13.17 -6.02 5.35
C ALA A 57 12.65 -6.63 4.03
N ASN A 58 13.57 -7.16 3.20
CA ASN A 58 13.30 -7.86 1.96
C ASN A 58 13.42 -9.39 2.07
N ALA A 59 13.52 -9.95 3.29
CA ALA A 59 13.42 -11.40 3.49
C ALA A 59 12.08 -11.94 2.95
N THR A 60 12.07 -13.19 2.47
CA THR A 60 10.95 -13.74 1.71
C THR A 60 9.66 -13.85 2.54
N ASP A 61 9.78 -14.25 3.81
CA ASP A 61 8.72 -14.26 4.83
C ASP A 61 8.17 -12.84 5.08
N ALA A 62 9.04 -11.87 5.33
CA ALA A 62 8.65 -10.48 5.57
C ALA A 62 7.94 -9.86 4.35
N ARG A 63 8.42 -10.14 3.13
CA ARG A 63 7.78 -9.68 1.88
C ARG A 63 6.41 -10.32 1.66
N LYS A 64 6.28 -11.62 1.89
CA LYS A 64 5.00 -12.34 1.75
C LYS A 64 3.96 -11.78 2.72
N ALA A 65 4.31 -11.63 4.00
CA ALA A 65 3.42 -11.04 5.00
C ALA A 65 2.97 -9.63 4.59
N ARG A 66 3.91 -8.79 4.13
CA ARG A 66 3.58 -7.43 3.65
C ARG A 66 2.70 -7.43 2.41
N LYS A 67 2.96 -8.32 1.44
CA LYS A 67 2.14 -8.47 0.24
C LYS A 67 0.71 -8.85 0.60
N GLU A 68 0.52 -9.71 1.60
CA GLU A 68 -0.79 -10.08 2.09
C GLU A 68 -1.52 -8.90 2.74
N GLN A 69 -0.83 -8.11 3.56
CA GLN A 69 -1.39 -6.87 4.11
C GLN A 69 -1.78 -5.88 3.02
N LEU A 70 -0.89 -5.62 2.05
CA LEU A 70 -1.18 -4.76 0.89
C LEU A 70 -2.43 -5.21 0.12
N LYS A 71 -2.59 -6.53 -0.07
CA LYS A 71 -3.77 -7.09 -0.73
C LYS A 71 -5.03 -6.87 0.10
N LYS A 72 -4.97 -7.08 1.41
CA LYS A 72 -6.09 -6.82 2.34
C LYS A 72 -6.49 -5.35 2.29
N ASP A 73 -5.53 -4.42 2.39
CA ASP A 73 -5.80 -2.99 2.35
C ASP A 73 -6.43 -2.55 1.02
N GLU A 74 -5.97 -3.11 -0.10
CA GLU A 74 -6.57 -2.87 -1.42
C GLU A 74 -7.99 -3.42 -1.52
N THR A 75 -8.24 -4.63 -0.99
CA THR A 75 -9.59 -5.20 -0.97
C THR A 75 -10.54 -4.39 -0.08
N VAL A 76 -10.08 -3.92 1.08
CA VAL A 76 -10.84 -3.06 1.97
C VAL A 76 -11.13 -1.73 1.29
N GLY A 77 -10.11 -1.08 0.69
CA GLY A 77 -10.27 0.18 -0.02
C GLY A 77 -11.24 0.09 -1.21
N LYS A 78 -11.32 -1.07 -1.88
CA LYS A 78 -12.26 -1.31 -2.98
C LYS A 78 -13.68 -1.63 -2.49
N ALA A 79 -13.82 -2.32 -1.36
CA ALA A 79 -15.12 -2.70 -0.80
C ALA A 79 -15.80 -1.55 -0.03
N LEU A 80 -15.02 -0.69 0.62
CA LEU A 80 -15.53 0.41 1.44
C LEU A 80 -16.49 1.36 0.70
N PRO A 81 -16.19 1.89 -0.50
CA PRO A 81 -17.13 2.78 -1.21
C PRO A 81 -18.42 2.06 -1.62
N ILE A 82 -18.33 0.76 -1.96
CA ILE A 82 -19.50 -0.06 -2.30
C ILE A 82 -20.39 -0.22 -1.06
N GLY A 83 -19.80 -0.53 0.09
CA GLY A 83 -20.53 -0.64 1.36
C GLY A 83 -21.24 0.67 1.73
N ILE A 84 -20.58 1.81 1.54
CA ILE A 84 -21.17 3.14 1.76
C ILE A 84 -22.37 3.37 0.84
N ALA A 85 -22.24 3.07 -0.45
CA ALA A 85 -23.32 3.24 -1.41
C ALA A 85 -24.55 2.36 -1.08
N VAL A 86 -24.33 1.08 -0.76
CA VAL A 86 -25.40 0.16 -0.34
C VAL A 86 -26.08 0.66 0.93
N GLY A 87 -25.30 1.16 1.89
CA GLY A 87 -25.82 1.77 3.12
C GLY A 87 -26.73 2.97 2.85
N ILE A 88 -26.33 3.89 1.97
CA ILE A 88 -27.14 5.05 1.59
C ILE A 88 -28.45 4.62 0.93
N VAL A 89 -28.41 3.65 0.00
CA VAL A 89 -29.61 3.16 -0.69
C VAL A 89 -30.59 2.52 0.30
N ALA A 90 -30.10 1.71 1.25
CA ALA A 90 -30.92 1.10 2.27
C ALA A 90 -31.58 2.14 3.19
N LEU A 91 -30.83 3.15 3.61
CA LEU A 91 -31.37 4.25 4.43
C LEU A 91 -32.42 5.07 3.67
N ALA A 92 -32.20 5.36 2.39
CA ALA A 92 -33.17 6.06 1.56
C ALA A 92 -34.47 5.24 1.40
N ALA A 93 -34.36 3.95 1.10
CA ALA A 93 -35.50 3.05 0.99
C ALA A 93 -36.30 2.98 2.31
N LEU A 94 -35.60 2.90 3.45
CA LEU A 94 -36.23 2.92 4.77
C LEU A 94 -36.94 4.26 5.05
N PHE A 95 -36.32 5.38 4.70
CA PHE A 95 -36.91 6.71 4.84
C PHE A 95 -38.21 6.84 4.02
N PHE A 96 -38.18 6.44 2.74
CA PHE A 96 -39.37 6.45 1.89
C PHE A 96 -40.48 5.54 2.42
N TYR A 97 -40.13 4.35 2.92
CA TYR A 97 -41.11 3.44 3.53
C TYR A 97 -41.79 4.09 4.75
N LEU A 98 -41.01 4.62 5.69
CA LEU A 98 -41.56 5.25 6.90
C LEU A 98 -42.43 6.46 6.56
N ASN A 99 -42.00 7.29 5.60
CA ASN A 99 -42.78 8.44 5.13
C ASN A 99 -44.00 8.07 4.27
N SER A 100 -44.11 6.82 3.82
CA SER A 100 -45.29 6.33 3.10
C SER A 100 -46.33 5.69 4.01
N VAL A 101 -45.90 5.19 5.17
CA VAL A 101 -46.75 4.46 6.12
C VAL A 101 -47.31 5.38 7.22
N TYR A 102 -46.54 6.38 7.65
CA TYR A 102 -46.93 7.38 8.66
C TYR A 102 -47.12 8.75 8.00
#